data_AF-A0A852UQY2-F1
#
_entry.id   AF-A0A852UQY2-F1
#
_cell.length_a   1.000
_cell.length_b   1.000
_cell.length_c   1.000
_cell.angle_alpha   90.00
_cell.angle_beta   90.00
_cell.angle_gamma   90.00
#
_symmetry.space_group_name_H-M   'P 1'
#
loop_
_entity.id
_entity.type
_entity.pdbx_description
1 polymer ?
#
loop_
_entity_poly.entity_id
_entity_poly.type
_entity_poly.pdbx_seq_one_letter_code
_entity_poly.pdbx_strand_id
1 'polypeptide(L)'
;MDDDERALSPQEMLRLIEQQETAAAERFVPDPVPHFLAWGVAWLAGYGALFLHYGLFGRPYAPVPAWAALTVLWVLMVAALVISAATMWQLRSPVRGPSQERGTMYGLSWALGFLGVWTVGIRFGQQLPEAETGLLWAGLSMMTVAMLYVAGGAVWHERTMFLFGVGMAVLNAAGVMAGPGWHALLMAAGGGGGSIVAGLLLRRARRR
;
A
#
# COMPACT_ATOMS: atom_id res chain seq x y z
N MET A 1 -19.93 -46.23 -31.62
CA MET A 1 -19.73 -46.89 -30.33
C MET A 1 -19.03 -45.86 -29.49
N ASP A 2 -19.83 -45.24 -28.64
CA ASP A 2 -19.60 -43.96 -27.99
C ASP A 2 -18.46 -44.04 -26.99
N ASP A 3 -17.41 -43.24 -27.23
CA ASP A 3 -16.36 -43.02 -26.25
C ASP A 3 -16.85 -41.90 -25.34
N ASP A 4 -17.44 -42.34 -24.23
CA ASP A 4 -18.06 -41.59 -23.16
C ASP A 4 -17.10 -40.48 -22.68
N GLU A 5 -17.40 -39.22 -23.03
CA GLU A 5 -16.94 -38.04 -22.31
C GLU A 5 -17.38 -38.19 -20.85
N ARG A 6 -16.59 -38.92 -20.04
CA ARG A 6 -16.82 -38.98 -18.59
C ARG A 6 -16.72 -37.56 -18.06
N ALA A 7 -17.88 -36.94 -17.87
CA ALA A 7 -18.01 -35.71 -17.13
C ALA A 7 -17.31 -35.93 -15.78
N LEU A 8 -16.27 -35.13 -15.53
CA LEU A 8 -15.53 -35.15 -14.26
C LEU A 8 -16.52 -35.17 -13.09
N SER A 9 -16.31 -36.05 -12.12
CA SER A 9 -17.18 -36.07 -10.96
C SER A 9 -17.08 -34.71 -10.22
N PRO A 10 -18.15 -34.23 -9.56
CA PRO A 10 -18.12 -32.95 -8.84
C PRO A 10 -16.96 -32.82 -7.85
N GLN A 11 -16.53 -33.95 -7.27
CA GLN A 11 -15.41 -34.03 -6.32
C GLN A 11 -14.05 -33.90 -7.03
N GLU A 12 -13.90 -34.48 -8.22
CA GLU A 12 -12.70 -34.32 -9.05
C GLU A 12 -12.60 -32.91 -9.62
N MET A 13 -13.74 -32.30 -9.97
CA MET A 13 -13.81 -30.91 -10.43
C MET A 13 -13.45 -29.93 -9.31
N LEU A 14 -13.95 -30.16 -8.09
CA LEU A 14 -13.56 -29.39 -6.89
C LEU A 14 -12.08 -29.57 -6.57
N ARG A 15 -11.55 -30.80 -6.62
CA ARG A 15 -10.11 -31.03 -6.44
C ARG A 15 -9.28 -30.35 -7.51
N LEU A 16 -9.74 -30.33 -8.76
CA LEU A 16 -9.10 -29.60 -9.85
C LEU A 16 -9.13 -28.09 -9.62
N ILE A 17 -10.25 -27.54 -9.15
CA ILE A 17 -10.36 -26.12 -8.78
C ILE A 17 -9.43 -25.80 -7.60
N GLU A 18 -9.44 -26.59 -6.53
CA GLU A 18 -8.54 -26.43 -5.38
C GLU A 18 -7.07 -26.56 -5.79
N GLN A 19 -6.72 -27.53 -6.63
CA GLN A 19 -5.36 -27.71 -7.14
C GLN A 19 -4.96 -26.58 -8.09
N GLN A 20 -5.88 -26.06 -8.90
CA GLN A 20 -5.62 -24.90 -9.75
C GLN A 20 -5.52 -23.60 -8.94
N GLU A 21 -6.34 -23.42 -7.91
CA GLU A 21 -6.25 -22.29 -6.97
C GLU A 21 -4.94 -22.35 -6.18
N THR A 22 -4.54 -23.54 -5.71
CA THR A 22 -3.27 -23.72 -4.96
C THR A 22 -2.06 -23.56 -5.88
N ALA A 23 -2.07 -24.14 -7.07
CA ALA A 23 -0.98 -24.00 -8.05
C ALA A 23 -0.89 -22.58 -8.65
N ALA A 24 -2.03 -21.89 -8.80
CA ALA A 24 -2.08 -20.47 -9.16
C ALA A 24 -1.81 -19.54 -7.96
N ALA A 25 -1.88 -20.00 -6.73
CA ALA A 25 -1.36 -19.24 -5.58
C ALA A 25 0.17 -19.39 -5.51
N GLU A 26 0.70 -20.60 -5.72
CA GLU A 26 2.14 -20.88 -5.63
C GLU A 26 2.96 -20.33 -6.80
N ARG A 27 2.41 -20.28 -8.02
CA ARG A 27 3.10 -19.69 -9.19
C ARG A 27 3.15 -18.15 -9.20
N PHE A 28 2.45 -17.47 -8.29
CA PHE A 28 2.14 -16.05 -8.39
C PHE A 28 2.60 -15.20 -7.20
N VAL A 29 3.61 -15.64 -6.45
CA VAL A 29 4.24 -14.80 -5.43
C VAL A 29 5.54 -14.23 -6.00
N PRO A 30 5.55 -13.00 -6.57
CA PRO A 30 6.79 -12.28 -6.82
C PRO A 30 7.67 -12.29 -5.60
N ASP A 31 8.97 -12.05 -5.81
CA ASP A 31 9.78 -11.60 -4.69
C ASP A 31 9.13 -10.34 -4.10
N PRO A 32 8.60 -10.37 -2.86
CA PRO A 32 7.98 -9.20 -2.26
C PRO A 32 9.05 -8.20 -1.78
N VAL A 33 10.32 -8.63 -1.75
CA VAL A 33 11.44 -7.83 -1.23
C VAL A 33 11.66 -6.52 -2.00
N PRO A 34 11.71 -6.48 -3.35
CA PRO A 34 11.86 -5.22 -4.08
C PRO A 34 10.71 -4.24 -3.81
N HIS A 35 9.48 -4.74 -3.67
CA HIS A 35 8.31 -3.92 -3.34
C HIS A 35 8.45 -3.31 -1.94
N PHE A 36 8.67 -4.12 -0.91
CA PHE A 36 8.82 -3.63 0.47
C PHE A 36 10.01 -2.69 0.64
N LEU A 37 11.13 -2.96 -0.03
CA LEU A 37 12.30 -2.08 0.02
C LEU A 37 12.05 -0.75 -0.71
N ALA A 38 11.45 -0.77 -1.89
CA ALA A 38 11.17 0.46 -2.65
C ALA A 38 10.23 1.39 -1.87
N TRP A 39 9.12 0.86 -1.35
CA TRP A 39 8.18 1.62 -0.51
C TRP A 39 8.80 2.05 0.82
N GLY A 40 9.57 1.17 1.45
CA GLY A 40 10.26 1.46 2.70
C GLY A 40 11.25 2.61 2.57
N VAL A 41 12.09 2.59 1.53
CA VAL A 41 13.03 3.69 1.23
C VAL A 41 12.28 4.98 0.89
N ALA A 42 11.24 4.88 0.07
CA ALA A 42 10.48 6.06 -0.35
C ALA A 42 9.81 6.77 0.81
N TRP A 43 9.20 6.03 1.74
CA TRP A 43 8.63 6.62 2.95
C TRP A 43 9.69 7.10 3.92
N LEU A 44 10.74 6.32 4.17
CA LEU A 44 11.79 6.71 5.10
C LEU A 44 12.45 8.03 4.68
N ALA A 45 12.84 8.15 3.41
CA ALA A 45 13.49 9.36 2.90
C ALA A 45 12.50 10.51 2.67
N GLY A 46 11.34 10.24 2.07
CA GLY A 46 10.33 11.26 1.77
C GLY A 46 9.73 11.88 3.02
N TYR A 47 9.21 11.05 3.93
CA TYR A 47 8.70 11.55 5.21
C TYR A 47 9.82 11.97 6.16
N GLY A 48 11.03 11.43 6.03
CA GLY A 48 12.21 11.93 6.74
C GLY A 48 12.54 13.38 6.37
N ALA A 49 12.47 13.74 5.09
CA ALA A 49 12.65 15.12 4.64
C ALA A 49 11.54 16.05 5.18
N LEU A 50 10.28 15.59 5.19
CA LEU A 50 9.17 16.33 5.79
C LEU A 50 9.31 16.47 7.30
N PHE A 51 9.82 15.45 7.99
CA PHE A 51 10.10 15.51 9.42
C PHE A 51 11.17 16.55 9.75
N LEU A 52 12.24 16.62 8.94
CA LEU A 52 13.26 17.65 9.08
C LEU A 52 12.71 19.06 8.82
N HIS A 53 11.77 19.19 7.89
CA HIS A 53 11.09 20.45 7.58
C HIS A 53 10.15 20.90 8.72
N TYR A 54 9.26 20.03 9.20
CA TYR A 54 8.26 20.40 10.20
C TYR A 54 8.83 20.45 11.63
N GLY A 55 9.65 19.46 12.00
CA GLY A 55 10.04 19.19 13.38
C GLY A 55 8.88 18.88 14.32
N LEU A 56 9.16 18.37 15.52
CA LEU A 56 8.10 17.86 16.43
C LEU A 56 7.22 18.95 17.04
N PHE A 57 7.74 20.16 17.18
CA PHE A 57 7.05 21.28 17.84
C PHE A 57 6.96 22.50 16.92
N GLY A 58 6.84 22.26 15.61
CA GLY A 58 6.80 23.32 14.58
C GLY A 58 8.13 24.06 14.41
N ARG A 59 9.24 23.49 14.91
CA ARG A 59 10.59 24.03 14.78
C ARG A 59 11.37 23.14 13.82
N PRO A 60 11.69 23.62 12.59
CA PRO A 60 12.47 22.85 11.63
C PRO A 60 13.81 22.38 12.22
N TYR A 61 14.18 21.12 11.96
CA TYR A 61 15.48 20.59 12.35
C TYR A 61 16.57 20.83 11.31
N ALA A 62 16.17 21.12 10.07
CA ALA A 62 17.05 21.52 8.99
C ALA A 62 16.35 22.58 8.10
N PRO A 63 17.11 23.44 7.39
CA PRO A 63 16.55 24.45 6.49
C PRO A 63 16.09 23.80 5.17
N VAL A 64 15.22 22.79 5.24
CA VAL A 64 14.64 22.10 4.09
C VAL A 64 13.34 22.80 3.72
N PRO A 65 13.20 23.38 2.52
CA PRO A 65 11.95 23.96 2.06
C PRO A 65 10.87 22.87 1.86
N ALA A 66 9.60 23.23 2.10
CA ALA A 66 8.47 22.30 1.94
C ALA A 66 8.41 21.68 0.53
N TRP A 67 8.59 22.49 -0.51
CA TRP A 67 8.57 22.03 -1.90
C TRP A 67 9.67 20.99 -2.19
N ALA A 68 10.85 21.14 -1.58
CA ALA A 68 11.96 20.22 -1.77
C ALA A 68 11.67 18.87 -1.09
N ALA A 69 11.16 18.90 0.15
CA ALA A 69 10.74 17.69 0.85
C ALA A 69 9.62 16.96 0.12
N LEU A 70 8.60 17.68 -0.37
CA LEU A 70 7.52 17.12 -1.17
C LEU A 70 8.04 16.53 -2.49
N THR A 71 8.99 17.18 -3.15
CA THR A 71 9.61 16.67 -4.39
C THR A 71 10.31 15.34 -4.14
N VAL A 72 11.09 15.25 -3.05
CA VAL A 72 11.75 13.98 -2.66
C VAL A 72 10.71 12.88 -2.44
N LEU A 73 9.66 13.17 -1.66
CA LEU A 73 8.59 12.21 -1.41
C LEU A 73 7.93 11.74 -2.71
N TRP A 74 7.46 12.66 -3.56
CA TRP A 74 6.73 12.30 -4.77
C TRP A 74 7.59 11.56 -5.80
N VAL A 75 8.84 11.96 -6.00
CA VAL A 75 9.76 11.27 -6.91
C VAL A 75 9.98 9.82 -6.45
N LEU A 76 10.21 9.61 -5.16
CA LEU A 76 10.41 8.27 -4.61
C LEU A 76 9.12 7.43 -4.63
N MET A 77 7.95 8.04 -4.39
CA MET A 77 6.65 7.38 -4.53
C MET A 77 6.40 6.94 -5.97
N VAL A 78 6.68 7.79 -6.95
CA VAL A 78 6.58 7.42 -8.37
C VAL A 78 7.54 6.29 -8.71
N ALA A 79 8.79 6.33 -8.24
CA ALA A 79 9.74 5.24 -8.44
C ALA A 79 9.25 3.91 -7.83
N ALA A 80 8.74 3.94 -6.60
CA ALA A 80 8.18 2.75 -5.95
C ALA A 80 6.94 2.20 -6.68
N LEU A 81 6.08 3.10 -7.19
CA LEU A 81 4.93 2.74 -8.01
C LEU A 81 5.36 2.06 -9.32
N VAL A 82 6.35 2.61 -10.02
CA VAL A 82 6.90 2.03 -11.25
C VAL A 82 7.48 0.64 -11.00
N ILE A 83 8.26 0.47 -9.93
CA ILE A 83 8.81 -0.83 -9.53
C ILE A 83 7.66 -1.82 -9.27
N SER A 84 6.65 -1.40 -8.50
CA SER A 84 5.50 -2.24 -8.16
C SER A 84 4.69 -2.65 -9.40
N ALA A 85 4.44 -1.70 -10.31
CA ALA A 85 3.72 -1.95 -11.56
C ALA A 85 4.50 -2.89 -12.48
N ALA A 86 5.82 -2.72 -12.60
CA ALA A 86 6.69 -3.59 -13.38
C ALA A 86 6.67 -5.04 -12.85
N THR A 87 6.70 -5.21 -11.52
CA THR A 87 6.56 -6.53 -10.88
C THR A 87 5.18 -7.13 -11.12
N MET A 88 4.11 -6.34 -10.99
CA MET A 88 2.74 -6.82 -11.18
C MET A 88 2.43 -7.18 -12.65
N TRP A 89 3.00 -6.46 -13.61
CA TRP A 89 2.84 -6.77 -15.03
C TRP A 89 3.45 -8.10 -15.44
N GLN A 90 4.52 -8.54 -14.78
CA GLN A 90 5.15 -9.84 -15.03
C GLN A 90 4.27 -11.02 -14.60
N LEU A 91 3.21 -10.78 -13.81
CA LEU A 91 2.33 -11.79 -13.22
C LEU A 91 0.96 -11.89 -13.91
N ARG A 92 0.76 -11.26 -15.07
CA ARG A 92 -0.57 -11.28 -15.70
C ARG A 92 -0.90 -12.67 -16.23
N SER A 93 -1.71 -13.42 -15.49
CA SER A 93 -2.40 -14.61 -15.98
C SER A 93 -3.58 -14.19 -16.87
N PRO A 94 -3.77 -14.76 -18.07
CA PRO A 94 -4.93 -14.48 -18.92
C PRO A 94 -6.27 -15.04 -18.39
N VAL A 95 -6.26 -15.75 -17.27
CA VAL A 95 -7.43 -16.51 -16.80
C VAL A 95 -8.49 -15.55 -16.22
N ARG A 96 -9.58 -15.39 -16.97
CA ARG A 96 -10.77 -14.62 -16.58
C ARG A 96 -11.76 -15.54 -15.87
N GLY A 97 -12.10 -15.22 -14.62
CA GLY A 97 -13.10 -15.94 -13.83
C GLY A 97 -13.87 -15.03 -12.87
N PRO A 98 -14.78 -15.58 -12.02
CA PRO A 98 -15.62 -14.83 -11.07
C PRO A 98 -14.86 -13.89 -10.11
N SER A 99 -13.57 -14.14 -9.90
CA SER A 99 -12.61 -13.27 -9.20
C SER A 99 -12.54 -11.83 -9.79
N GLN A 100 -12.93 -11.63 -11.06
CA GLN A 100 -12.85 -10.33 -11.72
C GLN A 100 -13.83 -9.29 -11.15
N GLU A 101 -15.00 -9.70 -10.65
CA GLU A 101 -15.98 -8.77 -10.08
C GLU A 101 -15.46 -8.15 -8.78
N ARG A 102 -14.93 -8.97 -7.86
CA ARG A 102 -14.29 -8.52 -6.62
C ARG A 102 -13.11 -7.59 -6.90
N GLY A 103 -12.26 -7.96 -7.85
CA GLY A 103 -11.14 -7.12 -8.28
C GLY A 103 -11.58 -5.77 -8.87
N THR A 104 -12.67 -5.76 -9.65
CA THR A 104 -13.24 -4.54 -10.24
C THR A 104 -13.84 -3.64 -9.16
N MET A 105 -14.65 -4.19 -8.25
CA MET A 105 -15.22 -3.43 -7.13
C MET A 105 -14.12 -2.85 -6.22
N TYR A 106 -13.08 -3.63 -5.94
CA TYR A 106 -11.93 -3.13 -5.18
C TYR A 106 -11.19 -2.02 -5.93
N GLY A 107 -10.92 -2.18 -7.22
CA GLY A 107 -10.29 -1.14 -8.05
C GLY A 107 -11.12 0.15 -8.12
N LEU A 108 -12.44 0.05 -8.26
CA LEU A 108 -13.35 1.19 -8.21
C LEU A 108 -13.35 1.88 -6.84
N SER A 109 -13.20 1.10 -5.75
CA SER A 109 -13.10 1.63 -4.39
C SER A 109 -11.85 2.50 -4.20
N TRP A 110 -10.73 2.18 -4.88
CA TRP A 110 -9.55 3.05 -4.91
C TRP A 110 -9.86 4.41 -5.54
N ALA A 111 -10.44 4.40 -6.75
CA ALA A 111 -10.78 5.62 -7.45
C ALA A 111 -11.77 6.49 -6.66
N LEU A 112 -12.82 5.86 -6.11
CA LEU A 112 -13.83 6.55 -5.30
C LEU A 112 -13.23 7.10 -3.99
N GLY A 113 -12.37 6.34 -3.31
CA GLY A 113 -11.71 6.79 -2.09
C GLY A 113 -10.88 8.05 -2.33
N PHE A 114 -10.04 8.05 -3.37
CA PHE A 114 -9.24 9.23 -3.72
C PHE A 114 -10.07 10.41 -4.24
N LEU A 115 -11.19 10.16 -4.92
CA LEU A 115 -12.13 11.23 -5.26
C LEU A 115 -12.69 11.92 -3.99
N GLY A 116 -12.98 11.14 -2.96
CA GLY A 116 -13.38 11.65 -1.64
C GLY A 116 -12.27 12.48 -0.98
N VAL A 117 -11.03 11.97 -0.98
CA VAL A 117 -9.85 12.73 -0.51
C VAL A 117 -9.74 14.07 -1.22
N TRP A 118 -9.85 14.09 -2.56
CA TRP A 118 -9.78 15.31 -3.36
C TRP A 118 -10.88 16.31 -3.03
N THR A 119 -12.11 15.83 -2.86
CA THR A 119 -13.26 16.69 -2.55
C THR A 119 -13.08 17.37 -1.19
N VAL A 120 -12.70 16.61 -0.16
CA VAL A 120 -12.44 17.15 1.18
C VAL A 120 -11.21 18.08 1.17
N GLY A 121 -10.13 17.65 0.52
CA GLY A 121 -8.88 18.39 0.44
C GLY A 121 -9.04 19.75 -0.25
N ILE A 122 -9.76 19.82 -1.38
CA ILE A 122 -10.06 21.09 -2.05
C ILE A 122 -10.98 21.95 -1.16
N ARG A 123 -12.06 21.38 -0.63
CA ARG A 123 -13.07 22.14 0.12
C ARG A 123 -12.51 22.78 1.38
N PHE A 124 -11.66 22.07 2.12
CA PHE A 124 -11.18 22.47 3.44
C PHE A 124 -9.71 22.91 3.46
N GLY A 125 -8.88 22.46 2.52
CA GLY A 125 -7.44 22.73 2.54
C GLY A 125 -7.07 24.21 2.42
N GLN A 126 -7.89 25.01 1.72
CA GLN A 126 -7.67 26.47 1.60
C GLN A 126 -8.01 27.27 2.87
N GLN A 127 -8.69 26.63 3.84
CA GLN A 127 -9.10 27.27 5.10
C GLN A 127 -8.10 27.02 6.24
N LEU A 128 -7.06 26.23 6.00
CA LEU A 128 -6.10 25.79 6.99
C LEU A 128 -4.73 26.48 6.79
N PRO A 129 -3.92 26.61 7.87
CA PRO A 129 -2.51 26.93 7.74
C PRO A 129 -1.78 25.89 6.87
N GLU A 130 -0.75 26.30 6.15
CA GLU A 130 -0.04 25.46 5.17
C GLU A 130 0.38 24.08 5.70
N ALA A 131 0.91 24.03 6.93
CA ALA A 131 1.34 22.78 7.56
C ALA A 131 0.15 21.82 7.84
N GLU A 132 -0.99 22.37 8.26
CA GLU A 132 -2.23 21.61 8.49
C GLU A 132 -2.90 21.20 7.18
N THR A 133 -2.78 22.02 6.13
CA THR A 133 -3.19 21.62 4.77
C THR A 133 -2.39 20.42 4.29
N GLY A 134 -1.07 20.42 4.47
CA GLY A 134 -0.22 19.28 4.16
C GLY A 134 -0.61 18.02 4.94
N LEU A 135 -0.87 18.17 6.24
CA LEU A 135 -1.33 17.09 7.10
C LEU A 135 -2.71 16.55 6.71
N LEU A 136 -3.65 17.42 6.32
CA LEU A 136 -4.97 17.01 5.81
C LEU A 136 -4.82 16.10 4.59
N TRP A 137 -4.04 16.53 3.59
CA TRP A 137 -3.82 15.74 2.37
C TRP A 137 -3.11 14.41 2.66
N ALA A 138 -2.04 14.43 3.45
CA ALA A 138 -1.28 13.24 3.79
C ALA A 138 -2.13 12.26 4.63
N GLY A 139 -2.84 12.78 5.63
CA GLY A 139 -3.69 12.02 6.55
C GLY A 139 -4.85 11.34 5.85
N LEU A 140 -5.59 12.07 5.00
CA LEU A 140 -6.73 11.54 4.24
C LEU A 140 -6.28 10.49 3.21
N SER A 141 -5.21 10.80 2.47
CA SER A 141 -4.66 9.88 1.46
C SER A 141 -4.20 8.59 2.12
N MET A 142 -3.45 8.68 3.22
CA MET A 142 -2.95 7.49 3.88
C MET A 142 -4.06 6.69 4.56
N MET A 143 -5.03 7.34 5.20
CA MET A 143 -6.16 6.62 5.79
C MET A 143 -6.94 5.85 4.73
N THR A 144 -7.15 6.47 3.57
CA THR A 144 -7.79 5.82 2.41
C THR A 144 -7.01 4.58 1.97
N VAL A 145 -5.70 4.72 1.77
CA VAL A 145 -4.81 3.59 1.42
C VAL A 145 -4.87 2.50 2.48
N ALA A 146 -4.76 2.85 3.76
CA ALA A 146 -4.78 1.90 4.86
C ALA A 146 -6.09 1.10 4.92
N MET A 147 -7.23 1.77 4.78
CA MET A 147 -8.54 1.12 4.75
C MET A 147 -8.73 0.23 3.53
N LEU A 148 -8.21 0.62 2.37
CA LEU A 148 -8.21 -0.24 1.19
C LEU A 148 -7.34 -1.48 1.40
N TYR A 149 -6.18 -1.35 2.06
CA TYR A 149 -5.38 -2.52 2.45
C TYR A 149 -6.11 -3.44 3.44
N VAL A 150 -6.81 -2.89 4.43
CA VAL A 150 -7.66 -3.67 5.35
C VAL A 150 -8.77 -4.40 4.58
N ALA A 151 -9.49 -3.69 3.72
CA ALA A 151 -10.58 -4.26 2.92
C ALA A 151 -10.06 -5.34 1.97
N GLY A 152 -8.95 -5.10 1.27
CA GLY A 152 -8.35 -6.09 0.39
C GLY A 152 -7.86 -7.32 1.15
N GLY A 153 -7.16 -7.13 2.28
CA GLY A 153 -6.76 -8.24 3.15
C GLY A 153 -7.94 -9.06 3.65
N ALA A 154 -9.10 -8.44 3.93
CA ALA A 154 -10.33 -9.14 4.29
C ALA A 154 -10.96 -9.89 3.10
N VAL A 155 -11.04 -9.26 1.92
CA VAL A 155 -11.66 -9.83 0.71
C VAL A 155 -10.89 -11.03 0.16
N TRP A 156 -9.55 -10.98 0.22
CA TRP A 156 -8.67 -12.04 -0.27
C TRP A 156 -8.09 -12.91 0.86
N HIS A 157 -8.57 -12.75 2.09
CA HIS A 157 -8.07 -13.45 3.28
C HIS A 157 -6.54 -13.34 3.50
N GLU A 158 -5.92 -12.27 3.01
CA GLU A 158 -4.48 -12.09 3.14
C GLU A 158 -4.10 -11.29 4.39
N ARG A 159 -3.64 -12.03 5.40
CA ARG A 159 -3.36 -11.49 6.75
C ARG A 159 -2.27 -10.43 6.73
N THR A 160 -1.23 -10.57 5.91
CA THR A 160 -0.14 -9.60 5.85
C THR A 160 -0.66 -8.24 5.38
N MET A 161 -1.48 -8.24 4.33
CA MET A 161 -2.11 -7.05 3.77
C MET A 161 -3.05 -6.39 4.79
N PHE A 162 -3.87 -7.19 5.47
CA PHE A 162 -4.78 -6.70 6.51
C PHE A 162 -4.04 -6.03 7.67
N LEU A 163 -3.06 -6.73 8.25
CA LEU A 163 -2.29 -6.22 9.39
C LEU A 163 -1.46 -5.00 9.04
N PHE A 164 -0.89 -4.96 7.83
CA PHE A 164 -0.21 -3.78 7.32
C PHE A 164 -1.17 -2.59 7.23
N GLY A 165 -2.36 -2.79 6.67
CA GLY A 165 -3.41 -1.76 6.62
C GLY A 165 -3.79 -1.24 8.00
N VAL A 166 -4.04 -2.13 8.97
CA VAL A 166 -4.34 -1.75 10.35
C VAL A 166 -3.19 -0.96 10.98
N GLY A 167 -1.95 -1.44 10.84
CA GLY A 167 -0.78 -0.75 11.38
C GLY A 167 -0.61 0.66 10.81
N MET A 168 -0.76 0.81 9.49
CA MET A 168 -0.70 2.12 8.84
C MET A 168 -1.85 3.04 9.27
N ALA A 169 -3.07 2.51 9.46
CA ALA A 169 -4.20 3.29 9.94
C ALA A 169 -3.94 3.85 11.35
N VAL A 170 -3.41 3.02 12.26
CA VAL A 170 -3.07 3.42 13.63
C VAL A 170 -1.96 4.46 13.64
N LEU A 171 -0.87 4.24 12.91
CA LEU A 171 0.25 5.20 12.80
C LEU A 171 -0.23 6.54 12.23
N ASN A 172 -1.04 6.50 11.17
CA ASN A 172 -1.58 7.68 10.54
C ASN A 172 -2.51 8.44 11.49
N ALA A 173 -3.44 7.76 12.18
CA ALA A 173 -4.34 8.39 13.14
C ALA A 173 -3.58 9.04 14.29
N ALA A 174 -2.61 8.33 14.88
CA ALA A 174 -1.76 8.87 15.93
C ALA A 174 -0.97 10.10 15.44
N GLY A 175 -0.43 10.03 14.23
CA GLY A 175 0.30 11.14 13.59
C GLY A 175 -0.57 12.37 13.34
N VAL A 176 -1.76 12.19 12.78
CA VAL A 176 -2.70 13.28 12.53
C VAL A 176 -3.11 13.97 13.83
N MET A 177 -3.39 13.19 14.89
CA MET A 177 -3.74 13.74 16.20
C MET A 177 -2.57 14.51 16.87
N ALA A 178 -1.33 14.15 16.55
CA ALA A 178 -0.14 14.75 17.13
C ALA A 178 0.44 15.93 16.31
N GLY A 179 0.06 16.06 15.04
CA GLY A 179 0.44 17.16 14.14
C GLY A 179 1.50 16.80 13.09
N PRO A 180 1.86 17.74 12.19
CA PRO A 180 2.59 17.46 10.95
C PRO A 180 3.96 16.79 11.15
N GLY A 181 4.72 17.24 12.14
CA GLY A 181 6.03 16.66 12.45
C GLY A 181 5.96 15.24 13.01
N TRP A 182 5.02 14.99 13.92
CA TRP A 182 4.80 13.65 14.47
C TRP A 182 4.28 12.69 13.40
N HIS A 183 3.36 13.15 12.55
CA HIS A 183 2.90 12.39 11.39
C HIS A 183 4.06 11.99 10.49
N ALA A 184 4.89 12.95 10.08
CA ALA A 184 6.06 12.67 9.26
C ALA A 184 7.02 11.67 9.92
N LEU A 185 7.29 11.82 11.22
CA LEU A 185 8.15 10.87 11.95
C LEU A 185 7.58 9.45 11.97
N LEU A 186 6.31 9.29 12.34
CA LEU A 186 5.66 7.99 12.45
C LEU A 186 5.58 7.29 11.09
N MET A 187 5.37 8.05 10.02
CA MET A 187 5.33 7.52 8.65
C MET A 187 6.72 7.14 8.14
N ALA A 188 7.74 7.94 8.45
CA ALA A 188 9.13 7.63 8.11
C ALA A 188 9.64 6.39 8.87
N ALA A 189 9.49 6.37 10.19
CA ALA A 189 10.03 5.31 11.04
C ALA A 189 9.16 4.05 11.03
N GLY A 190 7.86 4.19 11.29
CA GLY A 190 6.91 3.09 11.36
C GLY A 190 6.61 2.53 9.97
N GLY A 191 6.17 3.38 9.05
CA GLY A 191 5.89 2.98 7.67
C GLY A 191 7.17 2.57 6.92
N GLY A 192 8.11 3.51 6.78
CA GLY A 192 9.34 3.32 6.01
C GLY A 192 10.29 2.31 6.64
N GLY A 193 10.75 2.58 7.86
CA GLY A 193 11.67 1.72 8.60
C GLY A 193 11.11 0.31 8.83
N GLY A 194 9.83 0.20 9.22
CA GLY A 194 9.16 -1.10 9.39
C GLY A 194 9.13 -1.93 8.11
N SER A 195 8.83 -1.31 6.97
CA SER A 195 8.81 -2.00 5.65
C SER A 195 10.20 -2.49 5.24
N ILE A 196 11.25 -1.70 5.51
CA ILE A 196 12.64 -2.12 5.24
C ILE A 196 13.01 -3.34 6.07
N VAL A 197 12.71 -3.31 7.37
CA VAL A 197 13.00 -4.45 8.28
C VAL A 197 12.26 -5.70 7.81
N ALA A 198 10.98 -5.59 7.44
CA ALA A 198 10.21 -6.72 6.91
C ALA A 198 10.85 -7.30 5.63
N GLY A 199 11.23 -6.45 4.67
CA GLY A 199 11.91 -6.88 3.44
C GLY A 199 13.25 -7.57 3.71
N LEU A 200 14.05 -7.06 4.65
CA LEU A 200 15.33 -7.67 5.04
C LEU A 200 15.15 -9.02 5.74
N LEU A 201 14.14 -9.15 6.62
CA LEU A 201 13.83 -10.41 7.30
C LEU A 201 13.37 -11.47 6.31
N LEU A 202 12.49 -11.12 5.36
CA LEU A 202 12.06 -12.02 4.29
C LEU A 202 13.23 -12.48 3.42
N ARG A 203 14.13 -11.56 3.04
CA ARG A 203 15.34 -11.89 2.28
C ARG A 203 16.28 -12.83 3.06
N ARG A 204 16.40 -12.67 4.38
CA ARG A 204 17.20 -13.54 5.24
C ARG A 204 16.58 -14.93 5.38
N ALA A 205 15.26 -15.02 5.57
CA ALA A 205 14.55 -16.29 5.68
C ALA A 205 14.68 -17.13 4.40
N ARG A 206 14.63 -16.49 3.22
CA ARG A 206 14.80 -17.15 1.91
C ARG A 206 16.23 -17.62 1.59
N ARG A 207 17.23 -17.17 2.37
CA ARG A 207 18.64 -17.53 2.19
C ARG A 207 19.10 -18.63 3.14
N ARG A 208 18.24 -19.07 4.06
CA ARG A 208 18.47 -20.20 4.97
C ARG A 208 17.72 -21.42 4.45
#